data_AF-A0AAW3QXB8-F1
#
_entry.id   AF-A0AAW3QXB8-F1
#
_cell.length_a   1.000
_cell.length_b   1.000
_cell.length_c   1.000
_cell.angle_alpha   90.00
_cell.angle_beta   90.00
_cell.angle_gamma   90.00
#
_symmetry.space_group_name_H-M   'P 1'
#
loop_
_entity.id
_entity.type
_entity.pdbx_description
1 polymer ?
#
loop_
_entity_poly.entity_id
_entity_poly.type
_entity_poly.pdbx_seq_one_letter_code
_entity_poly.pdbx_strand_id
1 'polypeptide(L)'
;MTRIRCVMMQKNEATLLEPWILWHAAIFGFPSLTVIDNGSTDPAVLEIQSRYEEKGVRIIRDHASHSDFLHKGEVIANIIRQWDAEESYDFAVPLDCDEFLTVFLDQLSLDPDVIRRQFDYLKQENATFITERLLLNVPEAPDYYRPQIVRRGLFRAHTIVSLDRGFHNPQSIYPNRYVRTPFVYLHLHNRPDYEDIRRFARQKLTATDTGAQPEHPKDGTHLHYYFNASYQDFLASYSLTPDLYAPMIAQRFRDLGVDPDILLGMGESVPHPPLSIPSGFVAHRARDDGQQHEYRVFDPLYYAQSNPDVTQDDYYGIWPLIHYVTLGWDEGRQPDPHDGPALVLRMDKAT
;
A
#
# COMPACT_ATOMS: atom_id res chain seq x y z
N MET A 1 -9.06 -15.02 -19.75
CA MET A 1 -8.33 -14.53 -18.58
C MET A 1 -8.34 -13.02 -18.62
N THR A 2 -8.59 -12.36 -17.50
CA THR A 2 -8.64 -10.89 -17.42
C THR A 2 -7.26 -10.29 -17.65
N ARG A 3 -7.18 -9.34 -18.57
CA ARG A 3 -5.93 -8.65 -18.94
C ARG A 3 -5.81 -7.37 -18.15
N ILE A 4 -4.77 -7.28 -17.35
CA ILE A 4 -4.51 -6.11 -16.50
C ILE A 4 -3.25 -5.42 -17.01
N ARG A 5 -3.29 -4.09 -17.06
CA ARG A 5 -2.14 -3.20 -17.29
C ARG A 5 -1.86 -2.44 -15.99
N CYS A 6 -0.60 -2.33 -15.61
CA CYS A 6 -0.18 -1.64 -14.40
C CYS A 6 0.82 -0.54 -14.76
N VAL A 7 0.65 0.66 -14.20
CA VAL A 7 1.53 1.80 -14.46
C VAL A 7 1.98 2.45 -13.16
N MET A 8 3.27 2.79 -13.10
CA MET A 8 3.90 3.47 -11.97
C MET A 8 4.91 4.49 -12.50
N MET A 9 5.01 5.65 -11.85
CA MET A 9 6.06 6.64 -12.10
C MET A 9 7.06 6.62 -10.93
N GLN A 10 8.35 6.65 -11.23
CA GLN A 10 9.42 6.72 -10.23
C GLN A 10 10.60 7.60 -10.68
N LYS A 11 11.43 7.99 -9.71
CA LYS A 11 12.72 8.63 -9.94
C LYS A 11 13.72 8.19 -8.89
N ASN A 12 14.85 7.64 -9.31
CA ASN A 12 15.95 7.20 -8.42
C ASN A 12 15.48 6.24 -7.30
N GLU A 13 14.50 5.39 -7.57
CA GLU A 13 13.95 4.43 -6.60
C GLU A 13 14.71 3.08 -6.60
N ALA A 14 16.01 3.11 -6.30
CA ALA A 14 16.87 1.93 -6.35
C ALA A 14 16.37 0.77 -5.46
N THR A 15 15.85 1.09 -4.27
CA THR A 15 15.37 0.09 -3.30
C THR A 15 14.03 -0.53 -3.69
N LEU A 16 13.11 0.26 -4.27
CA LEU A 16 11.72 -0.16 -4.49
C LEU A 16 11.44 -0.66 -5.90
N LEU A 17 12.19 -0.21 -6.91
CA LEU A 17 11.86 -0.50 -8.30
C LEU A 17 11.84 -2.00 -8.61
N GLU A 18 12.89 -2.74 -8.22
CA GLU A 18 12.95 -4.18 -8.49
C GLU A 18 11.91 -4.98 -7.68
N PRO A 19 11.74 -4.75 -6.35
CA PRO A 19 10.65 -5.37 -5.60
C PRO A 19 9.27 -5.09 -6.20
N TRP A 20 9.01 -3.84 -6.61
CA TRP A 20 7.74 -3.45 -7.22
C TRP A 20 7.50 -4.21 -8.53
N ILE A 21 8.51 -4.30 -9.40
CA ILE A 21 8.43 -5.03 -10.67
C ILE A 21 8.14 -6.51 -10.40
N LEU A 22 8.90 -7.15 -9.52
CA LEU A 22 8.77 -8.59 -9.25
C LEU A 22 7.41 -8.93 -8.63
N TRP A 23 6.93 -8.12 -7.69
CA TRP A 23 5.63 -8.30 -7.06
C TRP A 23 4.50 -8.25 -8.09
N HIS A 24 4.44 -7.19 -8.88
CA HIS A 24 3.35 -6.98 -9.83
C HIS A 24 3.49 -7.88 -11.06
N ALA A 25 4.71 -8.26 -11.47
CA ALA A 25 4.92 -9.23 -12.54
C ALA A 25 4.46 -10.64 -12.13
N ALA A 26 4.58 -11.00 -10.85
CA ALA A 26 4.03 -12.27 -10.36
C ALA A 26 2.50 -12.31 -10.43
N ILE A 27 1.82 -11.16 -10.39
CA ILE A 27 0.36 -11.05 -10.50
C ILE A 27 -0.07 -10.92 -11.96
N PHE A 28 0.54 -10.01 -12.72
CA PHE A 28 0.06 -9.59 -14.04
C PHE A 28 0.94 -10.07 -15.22
N GLY A 29 2.18 -10.46 -14.94
CA GLY A 29 3.21 -10.74 -15.94
C GLY A 29 4.02 -9.48 -16.30
N PHE A 30 5.30 -9.67 -16.66
CA PHE A 30 6.19 -8.56 -17.04
C PHE A 30 5.63 -7.68 -18.19
N PRO A 31 5.06 -8.23 -19.28
CA PRO A 31 4.54 -7.43 -20.39
C PRO A 31 3.36 -6.52 -20.00
N SER A 32 2.72 -6.77 -18.86
CA SER A 32 1.61 -5.95 -18.35
C SER A 32 2.08 -4.72 -17.58
N LEU A 33 3.37 -4.59 -17.27
CA LEU A 33 3.91 -3.51 -16.46
C LEU A 33 4.45 -2.38 -17.33
N THR A 34 4.16 -1.14 -16.93
CA THR A 34 4.73 0.07 -17.49
C THR A 34 5.33 0.94 -16.39
N VAL A 35 6.61 1.27 -16.53
CA VAL A 35 7.35 2.14 -15.61
C VAL A 35 7.66 3.45 -16.32
N ILE A 36 7.23 4.56 -15.75
CA ILE A 36 7.58 5.91 -16.20
C ILE A 36 8.78 6.37 -15.38
N ASP A 37 9.92 6.52 -16.05
CA ASP A 37 11.13 7.07 -15.45
C ASP A 37 11.11 8.60 -15.52
N ASN A 38 10.97 9.27 -14.38
CA ASN A 38 10.95 10.73 -14.28
C ASN A 38 12.38 11.32 -14.24
N GLY A 39 13.24 10.83 -15.14
CA GLY A 39 14.63 11.28 -15.30
C GLY A 39 15.54 10.80 -14.19
N SER A 40 15.64 9.48 -14.01
CA SER A 40 16.58 8.88 -13.06
C SER A 40 18.02 9.05 -13.53
N THR A 41 18.91 9.26 -12.57
CA THR A 41 20.37 9.34 -12.74
C THR A 41 21.10 8.28 -11.93
N ASP A 42 20.38 7.56 -11.07
CA ASP A 42 20.93 6.47 -10.27
C ASP A 42 21.32 5.28 -11.17
N PRO A 43 22.60 4.87 -11.21
CA PRO A 43 23.05 3.75 -12.05
C PRO A 43 22.33 2.43 -11.77
N ALA A 44 21.99 2.15 -10.51
CA ALA A 44 21.30 0.90 -10.15
C ALA A 44 19.88 0.87 -10.73
N VAL A 45 19.19 2.01 -10.71
CA VAL A 45 17.86 2.15 -11.33
C VAL A 45 17.93 1.93 -12.84
N LEU A 46 18.92 2.50 -13.51
CA LEU A 46 19.10 2.34 -14.96
C LEU A 46 19.42 0.89 -15.35
N GLU A 47 20.21 0.19 -14.54
CA GLU A 47 20.50 -1.24 -14.71
C GLU A 47 19.25 -2.10 -14.51
N ILE A 48 18.47 -1.84 -13.45
CA ILE A 48 17.19 -2.52 -13.20
C ILE A 48 16.25 -2.32 -14.40
N GLN A 49 16.07 -1.08 -14.86
CA GLN A 49 15.21 -0.79 -16.02
C GLN A 49 15.65 -1.58 -17.27
N SER A 50 16.94 -1.57 -17.61
CA SER A 50 17.46 -2.28 -18.78
C SER A 50 17.19 -3.78 -18.69
N ARG A 51 17.45 -4.38 -17.53
CA ARG A 51 17.24 -5.81 -17.26
C ARG A 51 15.78 -6.25 -17.37
N TYR A 52 14.83 -5.42 -16.93
CA TYR A 52 13.42 -5.77 -16.97
C TYR A 52 12.72 -5.35 -18.28
N GLU A 53 13.28 -4.39 -19.01
CA GLU A 53 12.89 -4.09 -20.39
C GLU A 53 13.12 -5.30 -21.31
N GLU A 54 14.24 -6.02 -21.13
CA GLU A 54 14.51 -7.31 -21.81
C GLU A 54 13.47 -8.40 -21.48
N LYS A 55 12.82 -8.32 -20.32
CA LYS A 55 11.75 -9.23 -19.89
C LYS A 55 10.36 -8.79 -20.36
N GLY A 56 10.25 -7.65 -21.03
CA GLY A 56 9.02 -7.12 -21.60
C GLY A 56 8.34 -6.02 -20.78
N VAL A 57 8.93 -5.56 -19.67
CA VAL A 57 8.41 -4.37 -18.96
C VAL A 57 8.60 -3.15 -19.86
N ARG A 58 7.53 -2.36 -20.06
CA ARG A 58 7.62 -1.13 -20.86
C ARG A 58 8.22 -0.01 -20.01
N ILE A 59 9.34 0.58 -20.44
CA ILE A 59 9.94 1.74 -19.77
C ILE A 59 9.72 3.00 -20.60
N ILE A 60 9.07 4.01 -20.02
CA ILE A 60 8.77 5.31 -20.64
C ILE A 60 9.74 6.34 -20.05
N ARG A 61 10.47 7.08 -20.90
CA ARG A 61 11.56 7.99 -20.49
C ARG A 61 11.40 9.43 -21.00
N ASP A 62 10.29 9.74 -21.66
CA ASP A 62 9.98 11.06 -22.23
C ASP A 62 9.30 12.02 -21.24
N HIS A 63 8.88 11.53 -20.07
CA HIS A 63 8.32 12.32 -18.96
C HIS A 63 9.34 12.60 -17.85
N ALA A 64 10.49 13.17 -18.21
CA ALA A 64 11.62 13.35 -17.30
C ALA A 64 11.62 14.69 -16.53
N SER A 65 10.68 15.59 -16.80
CA SER A 65 10.69 16.93 -16.22
C SER A 65 10.04 16.97 -14.84
N HIS A 66 10.37 17.98 -14.06
CA HIS A 66 9.71 18.24 -12.78
C HIS A 66 8.21 18.56 -12.96
N SER A 67 7.85 19.24 -14.06
CA SER A 67 6.44 19.50 -14.38
C SER A 67 5.65 18.21 -14.59
N ASP A 68 6.25 17.18 -15.18
CA ASP A 68 5.60 15.87 -15.35
C ASP A 68 5.27 15.24 -13.99
N PHE A 69 6.15 15.37 -13.00
CA PHE A 69 5.91 14.85 -11.65
C PHE A 69 4.77 15.60 -10.93
N LEU A 70 4.72 16.92 -11.04
CA LEU A 70 3.60 17.71 -10.47
C LEU A 70 2.26 17.31 -11.08
N HIS A 71 2.25 16.95 -12.36
CA HIS A 71 1.07 16.50 -13.10
C HIS A 71 1.03 14.97 -13.28
N LYS A 72 1.68 14.20 -12.41
CA LYS A 72 1.81 12.73 -12.52
C LYS A 72 0.48 12.03 -12.79
N GLY A 73 -0.59 12.45 -12.10
CA GLY A 73 -1.93 11.90 -12.30
C GLY A 73 -2.44 12.05 -13.73
N GLU A 74 -2.23 13.22 -14.35
CA GLU A 74 -2.60 13.49 -15.74
C GLU A 74 -1.70 12.74 -16.74
N VAL A 75 -0.39 12.63 -16.46
CA VAL A 75 0.54 11.83 -17.27
C VAL A 75 0.08 10.37 -17.32
N ILE A 76 -0.21 9.78 -16.15
CA ILE A 76 -0.70 8.41 -16.05
C ILE A 76 -2.07 8.25 -16.72
N ALA A 77 -2.98 9.21 -16.52
CA ALA A 77 -4.29 9.18 -17.19
C ALA A 77 -4.17 9.21 -18.71
N ASN A 78 -3.23 10.01 -19.26
CA ASN A 78 -2.95 10.06 -20.69
C ASN A 78 -2.39 8.74 -21.22
N ILE A 79 -1.49 8.09 -20.50
CA ILE A 79 -0.98 6.77 -20.87
C ILE A 79 -2.10 5.73 -20.91
N ILE A 80 -2.99 5.73 -19.91
CA ILE A 80 -4.14 4.81 -19.90
C ILE A 80 -5.10 5.10 -21.07
N ARG A 81 -5.37 6.38 -21.38
CA ARG A 81 -6.16 6.77 -22.56
C ARG A 81 -5.49 6.37 -23.88
N GLN A 82 -4.16 6.35 -23.94
CA GLN A 82 -3.44 5.82 -25.09
C GLN A 82 -3.64 4.30 -25.22
N TRP A 83 -3.54 3.55 -24.12
CA TRP A 83 -3.85 2.12 -24.13
C TRP A 83 -5.28 1.84 -24.59
N ASP A 84 -6.24 2.68 -24.19
CA ASP A 84 -7.63 2.59 -24.66
C ASP A 84 -7.77 2.71 -26.18
N ALA A 85 -6.83 3.37 -26.85
CA ALA A 85 -6.86 3.52 -28.31
C ALA A 85 -6.08 2.40 -29.03
N GLU A 86 -5.01 1.89 -28.42
CA GLU A 86 -3.98 1.10 -29.11
C GLU A 86 -3.94 -0.38 -28.67
N GLU A 87 -4.49 -0.69 -27.50
CA GLU A 87 -4.25 -1.95 -26.83
C GLU A 87 -5.55 -2.64 -26.39
N SER A 88 -5.45 -3.94 -26.13
CA SER A 88 -6.59 -4.73 -25.68
C SER A 88 -6.33 -5.24 -24.28
N TYR A 89 -7.00 -4.62 -23.31
CA TYR A 89 -6.90 -4.93 -21.89
C TYR A 89 -8.28 -4.75 -21.23
N ASP A 90 -8.45 -5.24 -20.00
CA ASP A 90 -9.70 -5.14 -19.24
C ASP A 90 -9.61 -4.08 -18.12
N PHE A 91 -8.45 -3.99 -17.43
CA PHE A 91 -8.24 -3.06 -16.32
C PHE A 91 -6.88 -2.37 -16.34
N ALA A 92 -6.85 -1.09 -15.97
CA ALA A 92 -5.66 -0.31 -15.70
C ALA A 92 -5.53 -0.05 -14.19
N VAL A 93 -4.33 -0.29 -13.65
CA VAL A 93 -4.00 -0.14 -12.23
C VAL A 93 -2.86 0.88 -12.11
N PRO A 94 -3.15 2.13 -11.71
CA PRO A 94 -2.12 3.10 -11.35
C PRO A 94 -1.64 2.83 -9.91
N LEU A 95 -0.32 2.80 -9.71
CA LEU A 95 0.31 2.59 -8.40
C LEU A 95 1.48 3.56 -8.19
N ASP A 96 1.77 3.86 -6.93
CA ASP A 96 3.07 4.42 -6.55
C ASP A 96 4.15 3.35 -6.36
N CYS A 97 5.42 3.76 -6.38
CA CYS A 97 6.56 2.84 -6.33
C CYS A 97 6.69 2.13 -4.97
N ASP A 98 6.11 2.72 -3.91
CA ASP A 98 6.01 2.17 -2.56
C ASP A 98 4.70 1.39 -2.32
N GLU A 99 3.89 1.16 -3.35
CA GLU A 99 2.59 0.49 -3.24
C GLU A 99 2.59 -0.90 -3.89
N PHE A 100 2.15 -1.90 -3.12
CA PHE A 100 2.09 -3.30 -3.55
C PHE A 100 0.68 -3.85 -3.42
N LEU A 101 0.08 -4.28 -4.54
CA LEU A 101 -1.31 -4.72 -4.57
C LEU A 101 -1.50 -6.11 -3.97
N THR A 102 -2.49 -6.25 -3.08
CA THR A 102 -2.95 -7.52 -2.52
C THR A 102 -4.47 -7.49 -2.29
N VAL A 103 -5.06 -8.49 -1.64
CA VAL A 103 -6.48 -8.53 -1.27
C VAL A 103 -6.65 -8.87 0.20
N PHE A 104 -7.64 -8.23 0.82
CA PHE A 104 -8.04 -8.50 2.19
C PHE A 104 -9.58 -8.55 2.25
N LEU A 105 -10.08 -9.78 2.40
CA LEU A 105 -11.50 -10.08 2.58
C LEU A 105 -11.73 -10.51 4.03
N ASP A 106 -11.99 -11.80 4.23
CA ASP A 106 -11.92 -12.55 5.48
C ASP A 106 -10.47 -12.91 5.86
N GLN A 107 -9.60 -13.03 4.87
CA GLN A 107 -8.17 -13.28 5.01
C GLN A 107 -7.33 -12.31 4.17
N LEU A 108 -6.09 -12.08 4.61
CA LEU A 108 -5.06 -11.41 3.81
C LEU A 108 -4.44 -12.43 2.87
N SER A 109 -4.55 -12.22 1.55
CA SER A 109 -4.06 -13.18 0.55
C SER A 109 -3.09 -12.54 -0.43
N LEU A 110 -1.85 -13.04 -0.42
CA LEU A 110 -0.79 -12.62 -1.34
C LEU A 110 -0.69 -13.50 -2.61
N ASP A 111 -1.60 -14.47 -2.76
CA ASP A 111 -1.64 -15.38 -3.91
C ASP A 111 -2.05 -14.65 -5.20
N PRO A 112 -1.20 -14.62 -6.24
CA PRO A 112 -1.52 -14.06 -7.55
C PRO A 112 -2.82 -14.55 -8.19
N ASP A 113 -3.20 -15.82 -8.01
CA ASP A 113 -4.43 -16.37 -8.58
C ASP A 113 -5.66 -15.83 -7.84
N VAL A 114 -5.59 -15.67 -6.52
CA VAL A 114 -6.66 -15.07 -5.71
C VAL A 114 -6.83 -13.59 -6.06
N ILE A 115 -5.72 -12.85 -6.19
CA ILE A 115 -5.72 -11.43 -6.57
C ILE A 115 -6.33 -11.26 -7.97
N ARG A 116 -5.89 -12.04 -8.96
CA ARG A 116 -6.43 -11.99 -10.33
C ARG A 116 -7.92 -12.31 -10.41
N ARG A 117 -8.39 -13.29 -9.62
CA ARG A 117 -9.81 -13.65 -9.58
C ARG A 117 -10.71 -12.50 -9.13
N GLN A 118 -10.21 -11.60 -8.28
CA GLN A 118 -10.99 -10.42 -7.89
C GLN A 118 -11.27 -9.51 -9.10
N PHE A 119 -10.33 -9.38 -10.03
CA PHE A 119 -10.59 -8.63 -11.28
C PHE A 119 -11.65 -9.30 -12.15
N ASP A 120 -11.70 -10.64 -12.19
CA ASP A 120 -12.73 -11.37 -12.95
C ASP A 120 -14.15 -11.03 -12.45
N TYR A 121 -14.34 -10.89 -11.13
CA TYR A 121 -15.63 -10.50 -10.55
C TYR A 121 -16.04 -9.07 -10.91
N LEU A 122 -15.08 -8.16 -11.09
CA LEU A 122 -15.33 -6.76 -11.42
C LEU A 122 -15.69 -6.55 -12.90
N LYS A 123 -15.46 -7.52 -13.79
CA LYS A 123 -15.65 -7.34 -15.25
C LYS A 123 -17.08 -7.00 -15.66
N GLN A 124 -18.06 -7.42 -14.86
CA GLN A 124 -19.47 -7.18 -15.13
C GLN A 124 -19.94 -5.80 -14.63
N GLU A 125 -19.11 -5.12 -13.84
CA GLU A 125 -19.44 -3.84 -13.25
C GLU A 125 -19.11 -2.66 -14.18
N ASN A 126 -19.96 -1.64 -14.10
CA ASN A 126 -19.82 -0.36 -14.79
C ASN A 126 -19.76 0.73 -13.72
N ALA A 127 -18.57 0.99 -13.19
CA ALA A 127 -18.36 1.87 -12.05
C ALA A 127 -16.94 2.46 -12.02
N THR A 128 -16.75 3.48 -11.20
CA THR A 128 -15.42 3.83 -10.68
C THR A 128 -15.07 2.81 -9.59
N PHE A 129 -14.00 2.03 -9.79
CA PHE A 129 -13.56 1.08 -8.77
C PHE A 129 -12.63 1.76 -7.80
N ILE A 130 -12.94 1.66 -6.51
CA ILE A 130 -12.12 2.22 -5.45
C ILE A 130 -11.71 1.13 -4.48
N THR A 131 -10.53 1.28 -3.91
CA THR A 131 -10.21 0.69 -2.61
C THR A 131 -9.97 1.82 -1.64
N GLU A 132 -10.27 1.57 -0.38
CA GLU A 132 -10.07 2.50 0.73
C GLU A 132 -9.31 1.78 1.85
N ARG A 133 -8.48 0.78 1.50
CA ARG A 133 -7.79 -0.08 2.44
C ARG A 133 -6.30 -0.10 2.13
N LEU A 134 -5.52 0.36 3.09
CA LEU A 134 -4.08 0.45 3.02
C LEU A 134 -3.45 -0.15 4.28
N LEU A 135 -2.37 -0.91 4.12
CA LEU A 135 -1.54 -1.43 5.20
C LEU A 135 -0.19 -0.73 5.15
N LEU A 136 0.02 0.23 6.05
CA LEU A 136 1.25 0.99 6.16
C LEU A 136 2.27 0.20 6.97
N ASN A 137 3.48 -0.01 6.45
CA ASN A 137 4.53 -0.67 7.23
C ASN A 137 4.96 0.20 8.43
N VAL A 138 5.27 -0.42 9.55
CA VAL A 138 5.68 0.28 10.77
C VAL A 138 7.22 0.35 10.84
N PRO A 139 7.82 1.55 11.05
CA PRO A 139 9.27 1.67 11.19
C PRO A 139 9.82 0.78 12.32
N GLU A 140 10.98 0.17 12.12
CA GLU A 140 11.65 -0.71 13.10
C GLU A 140 10.83 -1.91 13.61
N ALA A 141 9.72 -2.23 12.95
CA ALA A 141 8.82 -3.34 13.28
C ALA A 141 8.50 -4.16 12.03
N PRO A 142 9.48 -4.93 11.50
CA PRO A 142 9.25 -5.80 10.35
C PRO A 142 8.09 -6.76 10.62
N ASP A 143 7.30 -7.05 9.59
CA ASP A 143 6.05 -7.83 9.63
C ASP A 143 4.85 -7.14 10.31
N TYR A 144 5.00 -5.91 10.79
CA TYR A 144 3.91 -5.15 11.38
C TYR A 144 3.38 -4.05 10.48
N TYR A 145 2.06 -3.90 10.49
CA TYR A 145 1.35 -2.97 9.62
C TYR A 145 0.26 -2.23 10.38
N ARG A 146 0.06 -0.96 10.01
CA ARG A 146 -1.03 -0.11 10.48
C ARG A 146 -2.11 0.00 9.39
N PRO A 147 -3.34 -0.47 9.63
CA PRO A 147 -4.46 -0.26 8.73
C PRO A 147 -4.85 1.22 8.61
N GLN A 148 -5.08 1.69 7.39
CA GLN A 148 -5.52 3.05 7.10
C GLN A 148 -6.60 3.09 6.02
N ILE A 149 -7.46 4.11 6.10
CA ILE A 149 -8.46 4.42 5.09
C ILE A 149 -7.90 5.47 4.13
N VAL A 150 -7.31 4.99 3.04
CA VAL A 150 -6.76 5.86 1.98
C VAL A 150 -7.33 5.40 0.66
N ARG A 151 -8.00 6.33 -0.04
CA ARG A 151 -8.63 6.04 -1.32
C ARG A 151 -7.59 5.86 -2.42
N ARG A 152 -7.73 4.79 -3.21
CA ARG A 152 -7.07 4.56 -4.50
C ARG A 152 -8.11 4.11 -5.53
N GLY A 153 -7.80 4.31 -6.81
CA GLY A 153 -8.65 3.89 -7.91
C GLY A 153 -7.98 2.91 -8.84
N LEU A 154 -8.79 2.03 -9.42
CA LEU A 154 -8.45 1.28 -10.63
C LEU A 154 -9.55 1.48 -11.66
N PHE A 155 -9.19 1.32 -12.93
CA PHE A 155 -10.06 1.70 -14.04
C PHE A 155 -10.32 0.51 -14.94
N ARG A 156 -11.57 0.33 -15.36
CA ARG A 156 -11.84 -0.53 -16.51
C ARG A 156 -11.37 0.18 -17.78
N ALA A 157 -10.94 -0.58 -18.78
CA ALA A 157 -10.60 -0.01 -20.08
C ALA A 157 -11.72 0.92 -20.61
N HIS A 158 -11.31 2.04 -21.20
CA HIS A 158 -12.15 3.11 -21.77
C HIS A 158 -12.98 3.90 -20.74
N THR A 159 -12.64 3.84 -19.45
CA THR A 159 -13.42 4.52 -18.41
C THR A 159 -12.72 5.67 -17.71
N ILE A 160 -11.38 5.75 -17.73
CA ILE A 160 -10.66 6.80 -17.00
C ILE A 160 -10.97 8.20 -17.55
N VAL A 161 -11.20 9.16 -16.64
CA VAL A 161 -11.38 10.58 -16.96
C VAL A 161 -10.21 11.38 -16.43
N SER A 162 -9.92 11.29 -15.13
CA SER A 162 -8.79 11.98 -14.52
C SER A 162 -8.32 11.27 -13.24
N LEU A 163 -7.12 11.64 -12.82
CA LEU A 163 -6.48 11.16 -11.60
C LEU A 163 -5.66 12.32 -11.03
N ASP A 164 -5.76 12.58 -9.73
CA ASP A 164 -4.94 13.56 -9.04
C ASP A 164 -3.51 13.03 -8.81
N ARG A 165 -2.60 13.91 -8.36
CA ARG A 165 -1.19 13.55 -8.13
C ARG A 165 -1.01 12.41 -7.12
N GLY A 166 -1.84 12.33 -6.08
CA GLY A 166 -1.75 11.29 -5.04
C GLY A 166 -2.67 10.09 -5.28
N PHE A 167 -3.35 10.05 -6.43
CA PHE A 167 -4.31 9.01 -6.81
C PHE A 167 -5.50 8.86 -5.83
N HIS A 168 -5.80 9.89 -5.05
CA HIS A 168 -6.83 9.89 -4.01
C HIS A 168 -8.25 10.17 -4.54
N ASN A 169 -8.37 10.80 -5.69
CA ASN A 169 -9.61 11.22 -6.31
C ASN A 169 -9.75 10.67 -7.75
N PRO A 170 -9.85 9.34 -7.91
CA PRO A 170 -10.03 8.73 -9.23
C PRO A 170 -11.39 9.11 -9.83
N GLN A 171 -11.38 9.55 -11.09
CA GLN A 171 -12.59 9.90 -11.83
C GLN A 171 -12.73 9.02 -13.07
N SER A 172 -13.89 8.40 -13.24
CA SER A 172 -14.25 7.66 -14.45
C SER A 172 -15.48 8.27 -15.12
N ILE A 173 -15.87 7.73 -16.29
CA ILE A 173 -17.13 8.06 -16.97
C ILE A 173 -18.38 7.73 -16.12
N TYR A 174 -18.22 7.07 -14.97
CA TYR A 174 -19.25 6.76 -13.99
C TYR A 174 -19.08 7.62 -12.72
N PRO A 175 -19.39 8.94 -12.75
CA PRO A 175 -19.08 9.86 -11.66
C PRO A 175 -19.87 9.61 -10.37
N ASN A 176 -21.02 8.94 -10.47
CA ASN A 176 -21.94 8.72 -9.35
C ASN A 176 -22.06 7.25 -8.94
N ARG A 177 -21.24 6.36 -9.51
CA ARG A 177 -21.27 4.92 -9.18
C ARG A 177 -19.88 4.45 -8.80
N TYR A 178 -19.73 4.15 -7.52
CA TYR A 178 -18.51 3.59 -6.95
C TYR A 178 -18.72 2.13 -6.57
N VAL A 179 -17.75 1.28 -6.91
CA VAL A 179 -17.68 -0.10 -6.41
C VAL A 179 -16.45 -0.20 -5.54
N ARG A 180 -16.66 -0.49 -4.25
CA ARG A 180 -15.58 -0.81 -3.32
C ARG A 180 -15.04 -2.20 -3.63
N THR A 181 -13.73 -2.27 -3.83
CA THR A 181 -13.02 -3.49 -4.15
C THR A 181 -12.40 -4.11 -2.90
N PRO A 182 -12.10 -5.42 -2.93
CA PRO A 182 -11.41 -6.08 -1.82
C PRO A 182 -9.89 -5.88 -1.82
N PHE A 183 -9.37 -5.14 -2.81
CA PHE A 183 -7.95 -4.88 -2.91
C PHE A 183 -7.45 -4.07 -1.72
N VAL A 184 -6.22 -4.37 -1.31
CA VAL A 184 -5.49 -3.62 -0.28
C VAL A 184 -4.13 -3.28 -0.85
N TYR A 185 -3.64 -2.10 -0.48
CA TYR A 185 -2.33 -1.62 -0.87
C TYR A 185 -1.41 -1.78 0.33
N LEU A 186 -0.38 -2.62 0.20
CA LEU A 186 0.73 -2.57 1.15
C LEU A 186 1.54 -1.33 0.79
N HIS A 187 1.61 -0.37 1.72
CA HIS A 187 2.32 0.88 1.52
C HIS A 187 3.63 0.82 2.28
N LEU A 188 4.71 0.51 1.58
CA LEU A 188 6.05 0.35 2.12
C LEU A 188 6.82 1.69 2.07
N HIS A 189 6.19 2.71 2.64
CA HIS A 189 6.70 4.09 2.65
C HIS A 189 7.82 4.28 3.70
N ASN A 190 7.69 3.62 4.84
CA ASN A 190 8.65 3.76 5.94
C ASN A 190 9.87 2.87 5.68
N ARG A 191 10.93 3.46 5.13
CA ARG A 191 12.18 2.75 4.82
C ARG A 191 13.02 2.50 6.08
N PRO A 192 13.88 1.47 6.08
CA PRO A 192 14.77 1.19 7.22
C PRO A 192 15.75 2.32 7.50
N ASP A 193 16.21 3.02 6.46
CA ASP A 193 17.02 4.23 6.60
C ASP A 193 16.13 5.49 6.60
N TYR A 194 16.07 6.17 7.74
CA TYR A 194 15.31 7.42 7.86
C TYR A 194 15.86 8.55 6.98
N GLU A 195 17.17 8.59 6.72
CA GLU A 195 17.74 9.58 5.80
C GLU A 195 17.31 9.33 4.36
N ASP A 196 17.00 8.09 3.98
CA ASP A 196 16.36 7.82 2.70
C ASP A 196 14.97 8.46 2.62
N ILE A 197 14.14 8.27 3.65
CA ILE A 197 12.81 8.91 3.73
C ILE A 197 12.95 10.44 3.58
N ARG A 198 13.92 11.06 4.29
CA ARG A 198 14.18 12.51 4.19
C ARG A 198 14.69 12.92 2.81
N ARG A 199 15.56 12.12 2.18
CA ARG A 199 16.06 12.36 0.82
C ARG A 199 14.92 12.36 -0.21
N PHE A 200 14.00 11.39 -0.12
CA PHE A 200 12.83 11.35 -0.99
C PHE A 200 11.86 12.48 -0.70
N ALA A 201 11.60 12.81 0.57
CA ALA A 201 10.78 13.97 0.94
C ALA A 201 11.38 15.28 0.38
N ARG A 202 12.71 15.44 0.43
CA ARG A 202 13.43 16.57 -0.19
C ARG A 202 13.23 16.62 -1.69
N GLN A 203 13.40 15.50 -2.41
CA GLN A 203 13.17 15.47 -3.85
C GLN A 203 11.72 15.84 -4.21
N LYS A 204 10.73 15.42 -3.42
CA LYS A 204 9.31 15.74 -3.61
C LYS A 204 8.94 17.18 -3.21
N LEU A 205 9.72 17.87 -2.37
CA LEU A 205 9.45 19.25 -1.90
C LEU A 205 10.32 20.35 -2.52
N THR A 206 11.57 20.11 -2.93
CA THR A 206 12.30 21.07 -3.79
C THR A 206 11.56 21.33 -5.10
N ALA A 207 10.73 20.36 -5.47
CA ALA A 207 9.67 20.38 -6.45
C ALA A 207 8.51 21.39 -6.19
N THR A 208 8.22 21.77 -4.94
CA THR A 208 7.12 22.69 -4.60
C THR A 208 7.54 24.17 -4.49
N ASP A 209 8.84 24.46 -4.47
CA ASP A 209 9.38 25.85 -4.36
C ASP A 209 9.24 26.69 -5.65
N THR A 210 8.55 26.20 -6.68
CA THR A 210 8.24 26.96 -7.92
C THR A 210 6.99 27.85 -7.81
N GLY A 211 6.44 28.03 -6.59
CA GLY A 211 5.38 29.01 -6.33
C GLY A 211 3.95 28.54 -6.63
N ALA A 212 3.73 27.24 -6.82
CA ALA A 212 2.38 26.68 -6.89
C ALA A 212 1.80 26.55 -5.47
N GLN A 213 0.71 27.27 -5.18
CA GLN A 213 -0.04 27.05 -3.94
C GLN A 213 -0.61 25.62 -3.93
N PRO A 214 -0.53 24.89 -2.80
CA PRO A 214 -1.18 23.59 -2.67
C PRO A 214 -2.70 23.75 -2.77
N GLU A 215 -3.35 22.96 -3.64
CA GLU A 215 -4.82 22.97 -3.80
C GLU A 215 -5.55 22.54 -2.50
N HIS A 216 -4.87 21.81 -1.61
CA HIS A 216 -5.36 21.46 -0.28
C HIS A 216 -4.29 21.70 0.81
N PRO A 217 -4.65 22.28 1.97
CA PRO A 217 -3.71 22.55 3.07
C PRO A 217 -3.00 21.32 3.64
N LYS A 218 -3.49 20.11 3.32
CA LYS A 218 -2.96 18.80 3.77
C LYS A 218 -1.95 18.17 2.79
N ASP A 219 -1.89 18.67 1.55
CA ASP A 219 -0.96 18.15 0.54
C ASP A 219 0.43 18.70 0.81
N GLY A 220 1.32 17.84 1.31
CA GLY A 220 2.69 18.19 1.68
C GLY A 220 2.92 18.38 3.18
N THR A 221 1.89 18.45 4.02
CA THR A 221 2.07 18.57 5.49
C THR A 221 2.82 17.37 6.07
N HIS A 222 2.56 16.18 5.56
CA HIS A 222 3.28 14.96 5.93
C HIS A 222 4.74 14.97 5.41
N LEU A 223 4.99 15.54 4.23
CA LEU A 223 6.36 15.69 3.71
C LEU A 223 7.15 16.73 4.51
N HIS A 224 6.53 17.85 4.89
CA HIS A 224 7.13 18.89 5.74
C HIS A 224 7.42 18.40 7.17
N TYR A 225 6.64 17.46 7.70
CA TYR A 225 6.90 16.83 9.00
C TYR A 225 8.31 16.22 9.07
N TYR A 226 8.76 15.50 8.02
CA TYR A 226 10.10 14.87 7.99
C TYR A 226 11.28 15.85 7.97
N PHE A 227 11.05 17.14 7.68
CA PHE A 227 12.10 18.16 7.76
C PHE A 227 12.34 18.61 9.19
N ASN A 228 11.28 18.66 9.99
CA ASN A 228 11.28 19.27 11.31
C ASN A 228 11.35 18.23 12.44
N ALA A 229 10.91 16.99 12.18
CA ALA A 229 10.94 15.91 13.15
C ALA A 229 12.33 15.26 13.23
N SER A 230 12.84 15.07 14.44
CA SER A 230 13.98 14.18 14.67
C SER A 230 13.57 12.73 14.37
N TYR A 231 14.55 11.83 14.21
CA TYR A 231 14.24 10.40 14.05
C TYR A 231 13.45 9.85 15.25
N GLN A 232 13.77 10.31 16.46
CA GLN A 232 13.07 9.92 17.68
C GLN A 232 11.61 10.41 17.70
N ASP A 233 11.36 11.65 17.25
CA ASP A 233 9.98 12.17 17.13
C ASP A 233 9.17 11.41 16.08
N PHE A 234 9.81 11.03 14.98
CA PHE A 234 9.21 10.18 13.95
C PHE A 234 8.82 8.82 14.52
N LEU A 235 9.75 8.10 15.17
CA LEU A 235 9.45 6.81 15.80
C LEU A 235 8.36 6.91 16.87
N ALA A 236 8.36 7.97 17.69
CA ALA A 236 7.34 8.19 18.71
C ALA A 236 5.93 8.37 18.12
N SER A 237 5.79 8.75 16.86
CA SER A 237 4.48 8.80 16.18
C SER A 237 3.94 7.41 15.79
N TYR A 238 4.76 6.36 15.89
CA TYR A 238 4.43 4.97 15.55
C TYR A 238 4.44 3.99 16.72
N SER A 239 5.11 4.31 17.84
CA SER A 239 5.37 3.40 18.95
C SER A 239 4.14 2.72 19.57
N LEU A 240 2.93 3.28 19.39
CA LEU A 240 1.68 2.73 19.94
C LEU A 240 0.83 1.90 18.97
N THR A 241 1.30 1.60 17.75
CA THR A 241 0.39 1.26 16.63
C THR A 241 0.78 0.15 15.64
N PRO A 242 1.66 -0.81 15.96
CA PRO A 242 1.69 -2.01 15.15
C PRO A 242 0.35 -2.74 15.35
N ASP A 243 -0.66 -2.47 14.54
CA ASP A 243 -2.02 -2.96 14.81
C ASP A 243 -2.25 -4.36 14.23
N LEU A 244 -1.42 -4.75 13.26
CA LEU A 244 -1.47 -6.06 12.61
C LEU A 244 -0.09 -6.68 12.52
N TYR A 245 -0.02 -7.99 12.79
CA TYR A 245 1.12 -8.83 12.49
C TYR A 245 0.82 -9.72 11.28
N ALA A 246 1.61 -9.60 10.21
CA ALA A 246 1.42 -10.29 8.95
C ALA A 246 2.77 -10.77 8.35
N PRO A 247 3.43 -11.78 8.96
CA PRO A 247 4.77 -12.24 8.57
C PRO A 247 4.84 -12.88 7.17
N MET A 248 3.67 -13.24 6.61
CA MET A 248 3.59 -13.75 5.25
C MET A 248 4.08 -12.76 4.20
N ILE A 249 4.08 -11.44 4.47
CA ILE A 249 4.52 -10.41 3.52
C ILE A 249 6.03 -10.48 3.32
N ALA A 250 6.83 -10.53 4.40
CA ALA A 250 8.27 -10.72 4.29
C ALA A 250 8.61 -12.05 3.59
N GLN A 251 7.89 -13.13 3.94
CA GLN A 251 8.06 -14.42 3.27
C GLN A 251 7.79 -14.32 1.76
N ARG A 252 6.76 -13.59 1.34
CA ARG A 252 6.44 -13.39 -0.07
C ARG A 252 7.56 -12.68 -0.84
N PHE A 253 8.21 -11.68 -0.23
CA PHE A 253 9.39 -11.06 -0.85
C PHE A 253 10.52 -12.08 -1.03
N ARG A 254 10.81 -12.90 -0.01
CA ARG A 254 11.83 -13.97 -0.11
C ARG A 254 11.52 -14.95 -1.24
N ASP A 255 10.25 -15.35 -1.38
CA ASP A 255 9.80 -16.26 -2.46
C ASP A 255 10.00 -15.65 -3.86
N LEU A 256 9.95 -14.32 -3.97
CA LEU A 256 10.23 -13.57 -5.20
C LEU A 256 11.72 -13.30 -5.42
N GLY A 257 12.60 -13.76 -4.52
CA GLY A 257 14.03 -13.52 -4.57
C GLY A 257 14.43 -12.11 -4.12
N VAL A 258 13.56 -11.41 -3.39
CA VAL A 258 13.80 -10.11 -2.80
C VAL A 258 14.12 -10.28 -1.32
N ASP A 259 15.19 -9.66 -0.87
CA ASP A 259 15.46 -9.54 0.56
C ASP A 259 14.44 -8.57 1.19
N PRO A 260 13.53 -9.00 2.09
CA PRO A 260 12.57 -8.09 2.71
C PRO A 260 13.24 -7.06 3.62
N ASP A 261 14.46 -7.31 4.08
CA ASP A 261 15.13 -6.48 5.08
C ASP A 261 15.47 -5.09 4.53
N ILE A 262 15.68 -4.99 3.21
CA ILE A 262 15.87 -3.70 2.51
C ILE A 262 14.60 -2.83 2.48
N LEU A 263 13.43 -3.42 2.72
CA LEU A 263 12.12 -2.73 2.71
C LEU A 263 11.54 -2.56 4.11
N LEU A 264 11.63 -3.61 4.93
CA LEU A 264 10.96 -3.72 6.23
C LEU A 264 11.93 -3.47 7.41
N GLY A 265 13.23 -3.60 7.17
CA GLY A 265 14.28 -3.41 8.17
C GLY A 265 14.49 -4.64 9.06
N MET A 266 15.48 -4.52 9.94
CA MET A 266 15.94 -5.59 10.84
C MET A 266 15.57 -5.31 12.30
N GLY A 267 14.51 -4.53 12.52
CA GLY A 267 14.12 -4.13 13.87
C GLY A 267 13.65 -5.32 14.72
N GLU A 268 14.12 -5.40 15.95
CA GLU A 268 13.69 -6.38 16.96
C GLU A 268 12.87 -5.72 18.08
N SER A 269 12.37 -4.50 17.83
CA SER A 269 11.66 -3.68 18.82
C SER A 269 10.28 -4.22 19.19
N VAL A 270 9.73 -5.11 18.36
CA VAL A 270 8.44 -5.77 18.54
C VAL A 270 8.66 -7.27 18.39
N PRO A 271 8.11 -8.13 19.27
CA PRO A 271 8.44 -9.55 19.25
C PRO A 271 7.82 -10.26 18.03
N HIS A 272 8.46 -11.30 17.50
CA HIS A 272 7.91 -12.13 16.42
C HIS A 272 7.40 -13.45 17.00
N PRO A 273 6.10 -13.58 17.30
CA PRO A 273 5.57 -14.81 17.88
C PRO A 273 5.59 -15.92 16.82
N PRO A 274 5.95 -17.17 17.18
CA PRO A 274 5.99 -18.30 16.23
C PRO A 274 4.58 -18.83 15.95
N LEU A 275 3.70 -17.98 15.43
CA LEU A 275 2.30 -18.28 15.14
C LEU A 275 2.16 -18.90 13.76
N SER A 276 1.35 -19.95 13.67
CA SER A 276 0.74 -20.34 12.39
C SER A 276 -0.54 -19.54 12.22
N ILE A 277 -0.62 -18.74 11.16
CA ILE A 277 -1.72 -17.80 10.94
C ILE A 277 -2.44 -18.13 9.62
N PRO A 278 -3.46 -19.01 9.65
CA PRO A 278 -4.17 -19.41 8.43
C PRO A 278 -4.83 -18.25 7.67
N SER A 279 -5.32 -17.23 8.40
CA SER A 279 -5.92 -16.00 7.84
C SER A 279 -4.90 -15.04 7.23
N GLY A 280 -3.61 -15.32 7.38
CA GLY A 280 -2.52 -14.46 6.91
C GLY A 280 -2.15 -13.28 7.80
N PHE A 281 -2.99 -12.95 8.79
CA PHE A 281 -2.72 -11.87 9.75
C PHE A 281 -3.35 -12.15 11.13
N VAL A 282 -2.82 -11.51 12.17
CA VAL A 282 -3.46 -11.39 13.49
C VAL A 282 -3.49 -9.93 13.93
N ALA A 283 -4.52 -9.55 14.67
CA ALA A 283 -4.56 -8.24 15.31
C ALA A 283 -3.54 -8.21 16.45
N HIS A 284 -2.81 -7.11 16.56
CA HIS A 284 -1.80 -6.88 17.56
C HIS A 284 -2.05 -5.53 18.26
N ARG A 285 -1.65 -5.42 19.52
CA ARG A 285 -1.52 -4.13 20.20
C ARG A 285 -0.41 -4.18 21.23
N ALA A 286 0.26 -3.06 21.41
CA ALA A 286 1.22 -2.85 22.49
C ALA A 286 0.54 -2.20 23.71
N ARG A 287 0.97 -2.59 24.91
CA ARG A 287 0.57 -2.06 26.22
C ARG A 287 1.81 -1.74 27.03
N ASP A 288 1.62 -1.00 28.13
CA ASP A 288 2.67 -0.67 29.09
C ASP A 288 3.93 -0.08 28.43
N ASP A 289 3.71 0.86 27.50
CA ASP A 289 4.77 1.54 26.74
C ASP A 289 5.68 0.55 25.97
N GLY A 290 5.07 -0.45 25.32
CA GLY A 290 5.78 -1.45 24.53
C GLY A 290 6.36 -2.62 25.33
N GLN A 291 6.09 -2.73 26.63
CA GLN A 291 6.56 -3.88 27.43
C GLN A 291 5.69 -5.12 27.27
N GLN A 292 4.43 -4.95 26.85
CA GLN A 292 3.48 -6.04 26.68
C GLN A 292 2.86 -5.99 25.28
N HIS A 293 2.87 -7.12 24.60
CA HIS A 293 2.34 -7.30 23.24
C HIS A 293 1.23 -8.33 23.28
N GLU A 294 0.04 -7.93 22.83
CA GLU A 294 -1.15 -8.78 22.81
C GLU A 294 -1.53 -9.11 21.38
N TYR A 295 -1.84 -10.38 21.11
CA TYR A 295 -2.26 -10.86 19.80
C TYR A 295 -3.61 -11.55 19.89
N ARG A 296 -4.50 -11.24 18.96
CA ARG A 296 -5.80 -11.91 18.81
C ARG A 296 -6.08 -12.24 17.36
N VAL A 297 -6.71 -13.40 17.16
CA VAL A 297 -7.35 -13.71 15.89
C VAL A 297 -8.46 -12.71 15.66
N PHE A 298 -8.63 -12.29 14.41
CA PHE A 298 -9.70 -11.40 14.00
C PHE A 298 -10.36 -11.98 12.76
N ASP A 299 -11.66 -12.22 12.85
CA ASP A 299 -12.49 -12.66 11.74
C ASP A 299 -13.31 -11.46 11.23
N PRO A 300 -12.97 -10.89 10.06
CA PRO A 300 -13.66 -9.71 9.53
C PRO A 300 -15.16 -9.93 9.30
N LEU A 301 -15.59 -11.14 8.93
CA LEU A 301 -16.98 -11.44 8.64
C LEU A 301 -17.78 -11.58 9.92
N TYR A 302 -17.25 -12.32 10.90
CA TYR A 302 -17.87 -12.45 12.22
C TYR A 302 -18.00 -11.09 12.90
N TYR A 303 -16.94 -10.28 12.88
CA TYR A 303 -16.93 -8.98 13.54
C TYR A 303 -17.95 -8.02 12.91
N ALA A 304 -18.05 -8.00 11.58
CA ALA A 304 -19.04 -7.20 10.87
C ALA A 304 -20.48 -7.65 11.18
N GLN A 305 -20.74 -8.96 11.20
CA GLN A 305 -22.07 -9.49 11.50
C GLN A 305 -22.50 -9.23 12.95
N SER A 306 -21.55 -9.32 13.89
CA SER A 306 -21.81 -9.20 15.33
C SER A 306 -21.91 -7.75 15.80
N ASN A 307 -21.40 -6.79 15.01
CA ASN A 307 -21.39 -5.36 15.36
C ASN A 307 -22.01 -4.51 14.24
N PRO A 308 -23.36 -4.58 14.04
CA PRO A 308 -24.03 -3.81 12.99
C PRO A 308 -23.82 -2.30 13.12
N ASP A 309 -23.68 -1.79 14.34
CA ASP A 309 -23.35 -0.40 14.65
C ASP A 309 -22.04 0.05 13.99
N VAL A 310 -21.02 -0.80 14.03
CA VAL A 310 -19.72 -0.55 13.37
C VAL A 310 -19.87 -0.56 11.85
N THR A 311 -20.66 -1.49 11.30
CA THR A 311 -20.85 -1.58 9.83
C THR A 311 -21.71 -0.46 9.25
N GLN A 312 -22.56 0.17 10.07
CA GLN A 312 -23.41 1.29 9.69
C GLN A 312 -22.70 2.64 9.82
N ASP A 313 -21.55 2.68 10.51
CA ASP A 313 -20.73 3.88 10.61
C ASP A 313 -20.04 4.20 9.28
N ASP A 314 -20.05 5.48 8.89
CA ASP A 314 -19.51 5.93 7.61
C ASP A 314 -18.00 5.72 7.46
N TYR A 315 -17.25 5.76 8.58
CA TYR A 315 -15.80 5.58 8.60
C TYR A 315 -15.44 4.12 8.86
N TYR A 316 -15.91 3.54 9.96
CA TYR A 316 -15.55 2.19 10.37
C TYR A 316 -16.20 1.10 9.53
N GLY A 317 -17.37 1.35 8.93
CA GLY A 317 -18.05 0.40 8.06
C GLY A 317 -17.29 0.09 6.77
N ILE A 318 -16.31 0.93 6.39
CA ILE A 318 -15.41 0.70 5.26
C ILE A 318 -14.51 -0.52 5.52
N TRP A 319 -13.97 -0.60 6.74
CA TRP A 319 -13.07 -1.65 7.15
C TRP A 319 -13.15 -1.85 8.68
N PRO A 320 -14.07 -2.72 9.16
CA PRO A 320 -14.33 -2.91 10.59
C PRO A 320 -13.10 -3.31 11.43
N LEU A 321 -12.05 -3.83 10.79
CA LEU A 321 -10.75 -4.06 11.43
C LEU A 321 -10.20 -2.79 12.09
N ILE A 322 -10.33 -1.63 11.46
CA ILE A 322 -9.86 -0.35 12.01
C ILE A 322 -10.60 -0.02 13.30
N HIS A 323 -11.91 -0.29 13.35
CA HIS A 323 -12.67 -0.13 14.60
C HIS A 323 -12.14 -1.05 15.69
N TYR A 324 -11.93 -2.32 15.36
CA TYR A 324 -11.49 -3.30 16.35
C TYR A 324 -10.14 -2.91 16.98
N VAL A 325 -9.15 -2.57 16.17
CA VAL A 325 -7.79 -2.25 16.66
C VAL A 325 -7.71 -0.89 17.38
N THR A 326 -8.62 0.05 17.07
CA THR A 326 -8.61 1.39 17.69
C THR A 326 -9.52 1.51 18.92
N LEU A 327 -10.68 0.83 18.93
CA LEU A 327 -11.72 0.98 19.96
C LEU A 327 -12.26 -0.37 20.42
N GLY A 328 -12.65 -1.23 19.49
CA GLY A 328 -13.42 -2.43 19.78
C GLY A 328 -12.75 -3.40 20.76
N TRP A 329 -11.42 -3.50 20.72
CA TRP A 329 -10.68 -4.33 21.66
C TRP A 329 -10.74 -3.78 23.10
N ASP A 330 -10.72 -2.45 23.28
CA ASP A 330 -10.88 -1.80 24.58
C ASP A 330 -12.32 -1.81 25.09
N GLU A 331 -13.29 -1.79 24.18
CA GLU A 331 -14.72 -2.00 24.48
C GLU A 331 -15.05 -3.46 24.87
N GLY A 332 -14.11 -4.39 24.71
CA GLY A 332 -14.35 -5.81 24.96
C GLY A 332 -15.16 -6.51 23.86
N ARG A 333 -15.23 -5.94 22.65
CA ARG A 333 -15.87 -6.59 21.50
C ARG A 333 -15.13 -7.87 21.14
N GLN A 334 -15.87 -8.94 20.87
CA GLN A 334 -15.29 -10.22 20.48
C GLN A 334 -14.86 -10.18 18.99
N PRO A 335 -13.59 -10.48 18.66
CA PRO A 335 -13.07 -10.34 17.28
C PRO A 335 -13.35 -11.53 16.37
N ASP A 336 -13.64 -12.71 16.92
CA ASP A 336 -13.82 -13.95 16.18
C ASP A 336 -14.79 -14.89 16.95
N PRO A 337 -15.32 -15.96 16.32
CA PRO A 337 -16.28 -16.85 16.96
C PRO A 337 -15.75 -17.58 18.21
N HIS A 338 -14.43 -17.69 18.39
CA HIS A 338 -13.81 -18.33 19.53
C HIS A 338 -13.50 -17.30 20.62
N ASP A 339 -14.04 -17.50 21.81
CA ASP A 339 -13.74 -16.66 22.98
C ASP A 339 -12.43 -17.12 23.64
N GLY A 340 -11.32 -16.91 22.93
CA GLY A 340 -9.97 -17.23 23.39
C GLY A 340 -9.30 -16.03 24.07
N PRO A 341 -8.46 -16.25 25.10
CA PRO A 341 -7.61 -15.18 25.62
C PRO A 341 -6.63 -14.71 24.52
N ALA A 342 -6.21 -13.43 24.61
CA ALA A 342 -5.12 -12.96 23.77
C ALA A 342 -3.84 -13.74 24.09
N LEU A 343 -3.02 -14.02 23.08
CA LEU A 343 -1.62 -14.37 23.33
C LEU A 343 -0.93 -13.11 23.85
N VAL A 344 -0.24 -13.22 24.98
CA VAL A 344 0.49 -12.10 25.59
C VAL A 344 1.97 -12.43 25.64
N LEU A 345 2.79 -11.59 25.02
CA LEU A 345 4.24 -11.60 25.15
C LEU A 345 4.69 -10.41 25.97
N ARG A 346 5.67 -10.61 26.85
CA ARG A 346 6.30 -9.53 27.62
C ARG A 346 7.74 -9.39 27.17
N MET A 347 8.17 -8.17 26.89
CA MET A 347 9.56 -7.84 26.65
C MET A 347 10.17 -7.36 27.97
N ASP A 348 11.40 -7.80 28.25
CA ASP A 348 12.16 -7.26 29.37
C ASP A 348 12.46 -5.78 29.07
N LYS A 349 12.32 -4.89 30.08
CA LYS A 349 12.85 -3.53 29.94
C LYS A 349 14.32 -3.64 29.60
N ALA A 350 14.75 -3.04 28.49
CA ALA A 350 16.16 -2.86 28.21
C ALA A 350 16.78 -2.17 29.45
N THR A 351 17.62 -2.90 30.18
CA THR A 351 18.36 -2.42 31.36
C THR A 351 19.39 -1.38 31.00
#